data_AF-A0A1Y4API9-F1
#
_entry.id   AF-A0A1Y4API9-F1
#
_cell.length_a   1.000
_cell.length_b   1.000
_cell.length_c   1.000
_cell.angle_alpha   90.00
_cell.angle_beta   90.00
_cell.angle_gamma   90.00
#
_symmetry.space_group_name_H-M   'P 1'
#
loop_
_entity.id
_entity.type
_entity.pdbx_description
1 polymer ?
#
loop_
_entity_poly.entity_id
_entity_poly.type
_entity_poly.pdbx_seq_one_letter_code
_entity_poly.pdbx_strand_id
1 'polypeptide(L)'
;RKDEVGVDIQTITQTKTLASETNNMEKILQSLEPQMEVTTEDGYTGTLTLDHTTVKVAADGYATRTKDLSATRTYPNLSEADLSLIPKSIEDNGKSLTLADVQWAETSEAGADGAVTRYTATAKYTGTTSSTYATGYTVTADYTGQVSKTNCSVLTYTAIFGSMEVPEAQTDPAPTNTPSSENSNGATAEIDIKQPLLIGGAVLLLTAGGVFLFKRYKGRS
;
A
#
# COMPACT_ATOMS: atom_id res chain seq x y z
N ARG A 1 -2.58 28.90 45.16
CA ARG A 1 -1.95 27.74 44.51
C ARG A 1 -1.85 28.08 43.03
N LYS A 2 -0.74 27.76 42.38
CA LYS A 2 -0.55 28.01 40.96
C LYS A 2 -1.08 26.79 40.24
N ASP A 3 -2.19 26.94 39.53
CA ASP A 3 -2.78 25.87 38.73
C ASP A 3 -1.92 25.73 37.48
N GLU A 4 -1.01 24.77 37.50
CA GLU A 4 -0.16 24.46 36.37
C GLU A 4 -0.92 23.50 35.45
N VAL A 5 -1.50 24.05 34.38
CA VAL A 5 -2.10 23.25 33.30
C VAL A 5 -0.95 22.63 32.52
N GLY A 6 -0.54 21.42 32.93
CA GLY A 6 0.50 20.68 32.25
C GLY A 6 -0.03 19.99 30.99
N VAL A 7 0.62 20.25 29.85
CA VAL A 7 0.52 19.39 28.67
C VAL A 7 1.52 18.26 28.86
N ASP A 8 1.05 17.02 28.88
CA ASP A 8 1.93 15.86 28.91
C ASP A 8 2.39 15.55 27.48
N ILE A 9 3.69 15.30 27.30
CA ILE A 9 4.32 15.07 26.00
C ILE A 9 5.16 13.81 26.08
N GLN A 10 4.93 12.90 25.12
CA GLN A 10 5.67 11.66 25.00
C GLN A 10 6.22 11.52 23.57
N THR A 11 7.42 10.96 23.43
CA THR A 11 7.91 10.49 22.13
C THR A 11 7.54 9.03 21.96
N ILE A 12 6.93 8.69 20.83
CA ILE A 12 6.55 7.32 20.50
C ILE A 12 7.04 6.94 19.11
N THR A 13 7.17 5.63 18.89
CA THR A 13 7.49 5.04 17.60
C THR A 13 6.44 4.00 17.23
N GLN A 14 5.96 4.00 15.99
CA GLN A 14 5.06 3.00 15.44
C GLN A 14 5.61 2.38 14.18
N THR A 15 5.67 1.05 14.15
CA THR A 15 6.07 0.29 12.96
C THR A 15 4.85 0.05 12.07
N LYS A 16 4.91 0.50 10.82
CA LYS A 16 3.90 0.23 9.79
C LYS A 16 4.42 -0.83 8.83
N THR A 17 3.55 -1.77 8.49
CA THR A 17 3.84 -2.85 7.54
C THR A 17 2.89 -2.77 6.36
N LEU A 18 3.43 -2.77 5.13
CA LEU A 18 2.68 -2.62 3.90
C LEU A 18 3.12 -3.66 2.87
N ALA A 19 2.19 -4.13 2.04
CA ALA A 19 2.51 -4.96 0.89
C ALA A 19 3.02 -4.08 -0.27
N SER A 20 3.98 -4.60 -1.03
CA SER A 20 4.55 -3.98 -2.22
C SER A 20 4.74 -5.00 -3.33
N GLU A 21 4.53 -4.58 -4.57
CA GLU A 21 4.80 -5.40 -5.76
C GLU A 21 6.25 -5.29 -6.22
N THR A 22 7.06 -4.42 -5.62
CA THR A 22 8.44 -4.14 -6.02
C THR A 22 9.40 -4.07 -4.84
N ASN A 23 10.66 -4.44 -5.07
CA ASN A 23 11.78 -4.21 -4.14
C ASN A 23 12.61 -2.98 -4.49
N ASN A 24 12.18 -2.17 -5.45
CA ASN A 24 12.89 -0.94 -5.79
C ASN A 24 12.68 0.08 -4.66
N MET A 25 13.77 0.40 -3.95
CA MET A 25 13.73 1.29 -2.78
C MET A 25 13.21 2.70 -3.11
N GLU A 26 13.57 3.27 -4.27
CA GLU A 26 13.09 4.60 -4.66
C GLU A 26 11.58 4.63 -4.83
N LYS A 27 11.02 3.63 -5.51
CA LYS A 27 9.56 3.49 -5.66
C LYS A 27 8.87 3.25 -4.34
N ILE A 28 9.47 2.45 -3.46
CA ILE A 28 8.94 2.20 -2.12
C ILE A 28 8.88 3.50 -1.31
N LEU A 29 9.96 4.26 -1.24
CA LEU A 29 10.00 5.52 -0.50
C LEU A 29 9.00 6.55 -1.03
N GLN A 30 8.75 6.59 -2.35
CA GLN A 30 7.71 7.45 -2.94
C GLN A 30 6.29 7.02 -2.58
N SER A 31 6.08 5.73 -2.30
CA SER A 31 4.76 5.20 -1.92
C SER A 31 4.44 5.33 -0.44
N LEU A 32 5.46 5.53 0.41
CA LEU A 32 5.27 5.73 1.85
C LEU A 32 4.82 7.15 2.13
N GLU A 33 3.80 7.28 2.97
CA GLU A 33 3.38 8.58 3.49
C GLU A 33 4.50 9.12 4.40
N PRO A 34 4.91 10.39 4.26
CA PRO A 34 5.99 10.96 5.06
C PRO A 34 5.59 11.18 6.52
N GLN A 35 4.29 11.32 6.79
CA GLN A 35 3.74 11.58 8.10
C GLN A 35 2.42 10.82 8.30
N MET A 36 2.08 10.53 9.56
CA MET A 36 0.84 9.88 9.94
C MET A 36 0.34 10.42 11.28
N GLU A 37 -0.96 10.72 11.34
CA GLU A 37 -1.63 11.09 12.58
C GLU A 37 -1.90 9.86 13.44
N VAL A 38 -1.68 9.99 14.75
CA VAL A 38 -1.90 8.91 15.72
C VAL A 38 -2.68 9.41 16.91
N THR A 39 -3.61 8.57 17.37
CA THR A 39 -4.29 8.71 18.66
C THR A 39 -4.06 7.43 19.44
N THR A 40 -3.36 7.53 20.56
CA THR A 40 -3.13 6.40 21.47
C THR A 40 -4.37 6.09 22.30
N GLU A 41 -4.48 4.87 22.83
CA GLU A 41 -5.58 4.48 23.73
C GLU A 41 -5.65 5.36 24.98
N ASP A 42 -4.50 5.84 25.45
CA ASP A 42 -4.37 6.76 26.58
C ASP A 42 -4.81 8.19 26.26
N GLY A 43 -5.21 8.48 25.03
CA GLY A 43 -5.72 9.79 24.60
C GLY A 43 -4.65 10.82 24.23
N TYR A 44 -3.40 10.39 24.01
CA TYR A 44 -2.39 11.24 23.37
C TYR A 44 -2.60 11.30 21.87
N THR A 45 -2.49 12.50 21.32
CA THR A 45 -2.59 12.77 19.89
C THR A 45 -1.34 13.44 19.36
N GLY A 46 -0.94 13.13 18.13
CA GLY A 46 0.15 13.83 17.44
C GLY A 46 0.45 13.28 16.06
N THR A 47 1.46 13.87 15.42
CA THR A 47 1.92 13.48 14.09
C THR A 47 3.25 12.75 14.21
N LEU A 48 3.34 11.55 13.64
CA LEU A 48 4.58 10.79 13.53
C LEU A 48 5.19 10.99 12.14
N THR A 49 6.51 11.15 12.08
CA THR A 49 7.25 11.30 10.81
C THR A 49 7.97 9.99 10.50
N LEU A 50 7.95 9.59 9.22
CA LEU A 50 8.66 8.42 8.72
C LEU A 50 10.16 8.55 9.01
N ASP A 51 10.76 7.53 9.63
CA ASP A 51 12.20 7.38 9.69
C ASP A 51 12.68 6.58 8.48
N HIS A 52 13.20 7.28 7.47
CA HIS A 52 13.64 6.69 6.21
C HIS A 52 14.78 5.66 6.41
N THR A 53 15.52 5.73 7.52
CA THR A 53 16.62 4.80 7.82
C THR A 53 16.13 3.43 8.29
N THR A 54 14.87 3.34 8.73
CA THR A 54 14.26 2.11 9.27
C THR A 54 13.51 1.30 8.21
N VAL A 55 13.38 1.83 6.99
CA VAL A 55 12.66 1.18 5.90
C VAL A 55 13.38 -0.11 5.49
N LYS A 56 12.70 -1.24 5.67
CA LYS A 56 13.17 -2.57 5.29
C LYS A 56 12.21 -3.22 4.31
N VAL A 57 12.77 -4.02 3.41
CA VAL A 57 12.02 -4.75 2.39
C VAL A 57 12.38 -6.22 2.51
N ALA A 58 11.36 -7.06 2.65
CA ALA A 58 11.49 -8.51 2.66
C ALA A 58 10.67 -9.11 1.53
N ALA A 59 11.11 -10.24 0.96
CA ALA A 59 10.30 -10.99 0.01
C ALA A 59 9.12 -11.64 0.74
N ASP A 60 7.91 -11.42 0.23
CA ASP A 60 6.68 -12.00 0.75
C ASP A 60 6.26 -13.17 -0.14
N GLY A 61 7.04 -14.25 -0.02
CA GLY A 61 6.86 -15.47 -0.79
C GLY A 61 7.70 -15.55 -2.06
N TYR A 62 7.74 -16.77 -2.60
CA TYR A 62 8.55 -17.14 -3.75
C TYR A 62 7.78 -18.09 -4.66
N ALA A 63 8.05 -17.98 -5.95
CA ALA A 63 7.58 -18.91 -6.96
C ALA A 63 8.77 -19.40 -7.80
N THR A 64 8.58 -20.55 -8.44
CA THR A 64 9.57 -21.14 -9.33
C THR A 64 9.08 -21.04 -10.77
N ARG A 65 9.93 -20.52 -11.63
CA ARG A 65 9.74 -20.58 -13.08
C ARG A 65 10.60 -21.70 -13.63
N THR A 66 9.96 -22.67 -14.27
CA THR A 66 10.64 -23.74 -15.00
C THR A 66 10.54 -23.48 -16.49
N LYS A 67 11.64 -23.74 -17.19
CA LYS A 67 11.73 -23.65 -18.65
C LYS A 67 12.27 -24.96 -19.20
N ASP A 68 11.62 -25.48 -20.21
CA ASP A 68 12.08 -26.65 -20.96
C ASP A 68 13.21 -26.26 -21.91
N LEU A 69 14.18 -27.16 -22.04
CA LEU A 69 15.34 -27.04 -22.90
C LEU A 69 15.34 -28.21 -23.89
N SER A 70 15.81 -27.94 -25.10
CA SER A 70 16.02 -28.99 -26.10
C SER A 70 17.22 -28.67 -26.98
N ALA A 71 17.99 -29.70 -27.31
CA ALA A 71 19.07 -29.62 -28.28
C ALA A 71 19.04 -30.84 -29.19
N THR A 72 19.53 -30.68 -30.42
CA THR A 72 19.69 -31.78 -31.37
C THR A 72 21.16 -31.96 -31.70
N ARG A 73 21.61 -33.20 -31.79
CA ARG A 73 22.95 -33.60 -32.24
C ARG A 73 22.85 -34.70 -33.27
N THR A 74 23.77 -34.68 -34.23
CA THR A 74 23.84 -35.68 -35.29
C THR A 74 25.11 -36.50 -35.15
N TYR A 75 24.99 -37.82 -35.22
CA TYR A 75 26.07 -38.78 -35.13
C TYR A 75 26.08 -39.63 -36.42
N PRO A 76 26.88 -39.24 -37.43
CA PRO A 76 26.95 -39.95 -38.72
C PRO A 76 27.91 -41.14 -38.68
N ASN A 77 27.91 -41.93 -39.76
CA ASN A 77 28.88 -43.00 -40.04
C ASN A 77 28.87 -44.18 -39.05
N LEU A 78 27.76 -44.42 -38.37
CA LEU A 78 27.58 -45.51 -37.43
C LEU A 78 27.44 -46.85 -38.17
N SER A 79 27.95 -47.93 -37.57
CA SER A 79 27.89 -49.28 -38.14
C SER A 79 26.50 -49.89 -38.05
N GLU A 80 25.72 -49.49 -37.05
CA GLU A 80 24.39 -50.02 -36.76
C GLU A 80 23.52 -48.95 -36.09
N ALA A 81 22.21 -49.16 -36.15
CA ALA A 81 21.22 -48.31 -35.49
C ALA A 81 21.04 -48.68 -34.01
N ASP A 82 22.11 -48.57 -33.22
CA ASP A 82 22.10 -48.88 -31.78
C ASP A 82 22.18 -47.62 -30.90
N LEU A 83 21.28 -47.53 -29.92
CA LEU A 83 21.25 -46.47 -28.90
C LEU A 83 22.47 -46.48 -28.00
N SER A 84 23.16 -47.61 -27.84
CA SER A 84 24.40 -47.68 -27.06
C SER A 84 25.52 -46.80 -27.63
N LEU A 85 25.47 -46.52 -28.94
CA LEU A 85 26.40 -45.66 -29.66
C LEU A 85 26.09 -44.16 -29.49
N ILE A 86 24.94 -43.83 -28.90
CA ILE A 86 24.48 -42.45 -28.71
C ILE A 86 24.69 -42.04 -27.25
N PRO A 87 25.34 -40.89 -26.98
CA PRO A 87 25.46 -40.37 -25.63
C PRO A 87 24.09 -40.27 -24.93
N LYS A 88 24.01 -40.76 -23.70
CA LYS A 88 22.77 -40.66 -22.90
C LYS A 88 22.53 -39.25 -22.36
N SER A 89 23.58 -38.44 -22.28
CA SER A 89 23.52 -37.04 -21.87
C SER A 89 24.58 -36.22 -22.58
N ILE A 90 24.30 -34.94 -22.76
CA ILE A 90 25.21 -33.94 -23.30
C ILE A 90 25.19 -32.69 -22.43
N GLU A 91 26.22 -31.86 -22.56
CA GLU A 91 26.21 -30.49 -22.08
C GLU A 91 25.90 -29.54 -23.24
N ASP A 92 24.93 -28.65 -23.04
CA ASP A 92 24.57 -27.59 -23.98
C ASP A 92 24.39 -26.28 -23.19
N ASN A 93 25.15 -25.24 -23.55
CA ASN A 93 25.12 -23.94 -22.85
C ASN A 93 25.31 -24.04 -21.32
N GLY A 94 26.19 -24.92 -20.85
CA GLY A 94 26.43 -25.13 -19.42
C GLY A 94 25.32 -25.89 -18.69
N LYS A 95 24.39 -26.52 -19.43
CA LYS A 95 23.27 -27.29 -18.90
C LYS A 95 23.34 -28.74 -19.38
N SER A 96 23.17 -29.67 -18.45
CA SER A 96 23.08 -31.10 -18.76
C SER A 96 21.70 -31.41 -19.35
N LEU A 97 21.66 -31.99 -20.55
CA LEU A 97 20.46 -32.47 -21.21
C LEU A 97 20.53 -34.00 -21.35
N THR A 98 19.38 -34.67 -21.23
CA THR A 98 19.26 -36.13 -21.32
C THR A 98 18.68 -36.53 -22.65
N LEU A 99 19.13 -37.65 -23.20
CA LEU A 99 18.61 -38.20 -24.44
C LEU A 99 17.11 -38.50 -24.31
N ALA A 100 16.31 -37.91 -25.19
CA ALA A 100 14.87 -38.05 -25.21
C ALA A 100 14.37 -38.88 -26.39
N ASP A 101 15.00 -38.72 -27.55
CA ASP A 101 14.61 -39.41 -28.78
C ASP A 101 15.80 -39.55 -29.74
N VAL A 102 15.78 -40.58 -30.60
CA VAL A 102 16.78 -40.78 -31.66
C VAL A 102 16.08 -41.22 -32.93
N GLN A 103 16.32 -40.48 -34.00
CA GLN A 103 15.87 -40.80 -35.35
C GLN A 103 17.06 -41.33 -36.16
N TRP A 104 16.85 -42.40 -36.92
CA TRP A 104 17.91 -43.06 -37.68
C TRP A 104 17.68 -42.91 -39.18
N ALA A 105 18.74 -42.58 -39.90
CA ALA A 105 18.78 -42.60 -41.35
C ALA A 105 19.85 -43.60 -41.82
N GLU A 106 19.49 -44.45 -42.79
CA GLU A 106 20.41 -45.40 -43.40
C GLU A 106 20.96 -44.83 -44.71
N THR A 107 22.23 -45.09 -45.00
CA THR A 107 22.88 -44.78 -46.27
C THR A 107 23.68 -45.99 -46.70
N SER A 108 23.44 -46.47 -47.92
CA SER A 108 24.15 -47.61 -48.48
C SER A 108 24.91 -47.17 -49.73
N GLU A 109 26.22 -47.43 -49.76
CA GLU A 109 27.11 -47.07 -50.87
C GLU A 109 27.70 -48.32 -51.53
N ALA A 110 27.73 -48.37 -52.87
CA ALA A 110 28.32 -49.48 -53.60
C ALA A 110 29.85 -49.37 -53.61
N GLY A 111 30.53 -50.32 -52.94
CA GLY A 111 31.98 -50.44 -52.94
C GLY A 111 32.48 -51.56 -53.85
N ALA A 112 33.80 -51.59 -54.09
CA ALA A 112 34.46 -52.61 -54.89
C ALA A 112 34.30 -54.04 -54.34
N ASP A 113 34.08 -54.18 -53.04
CA ASP A 113 33.91 -55.45 -52.30
C ASP A 113 32.45 -55.71 -51.86
N GLY A 114 31.49 -54.89 -52.31
CA GLY A 114 30.07 -54.98 -51.94
C GLY A 114 29.49 -53.67 -51.40
N ALA A 115 28.19 -53.67 -51.10
CA ALA A 115 27.51 -52.50 -50.53
C ALA A 115 27.88 -52.31 -49.05
N VAL A 116 28.26 -51.08 -48.68
CA VAL A 116 28.54 -50.68 -47.29
C VAL A 116 27.36 -49.87 -46.78
N THR A 117 26.68 -50.39 -45.75
CA THR A 117 25.59 -49.69 -45.06
C THR A 117 26.13 -48.92 -43.86
N ARG A 118 25.68 -47.67 -43.72
CA ARG A 118 26.02 -46.75 -42.63
C ARG A 118 24.76 -46.10 -42.09
N TYR A 119 24.77 -45.79 -40.80
CA TYR A 119 23.66 -45.15 -40.12
C TYR A 119 24.05 -43.75 -39.64
N THR A 120 23.08 -42.84 -39.68
CA THR A 120 23.17 -41.50 -39.10
C THR A 120 22.07 -41.35 -38.07
N ALA A 121 22.45 -41.14 -36.81
CA ALA A 121 21.52 -40.83 -35.74
C ALA A 121 21.33 -39.32 -35.61
N THR A 122 20.08 -38.88 -35.57
CA THR A 122 19.68 -37.54 -35.14
C THR A 122 19.04 -37.66 -33.77
N ALA A 123 19.80 -37.31 -32.75
CA ALA A 123 19.42 -37.46 -31.35
C ALA A 123 18.90 -36.12 -30.80
N LYS A 124 17.72 -36.17 -30.19
CA LYS A 124 17.11 -35.07 -29.46
C LYS A 124 17.36 -35.25 -27.97
N TYR A 125 17.88 -34.21 -27.34
CA TYR A 125 18.13 -34.14 -25.91
C TYR A 125 17.22 -33.10 -25.29
N THR A 126 16.66 -33.40 -24.12
CA THR A 126 15.81 -32.49 -23.37
C THR A 126 16.27 -32.34 -21.93
N GLY A 127 15.86 -31.25 -21.30
CA GLY A 127 16.11 -30.99 -19.90
C GLY A 127 15.26 -29.83 -19.44
N THR A 128 15.39 -29.45 -18.18
CA THR A 128 14.70 -28.28 -17.63
C THR A 128 15.67 -27.41 -16.86
N THR A 129 15.40 -26.11 -16.83
CA THR A 129 16.07 -25.19 -15.91
C THR A 129 15.01 -24.48 -15.09
N SER A 130 15.27 -24.35 -13.79
CA SER A 130 14.36 -23.68 -12.86
C SER A 130 15.05 -22.48 -12.22
N SER A 131 14.31 -21.41 -12.03
CA SER A 131 14.75 -20.21 -11.32
C SER A 131 13.66 -19.74 -10.36
N THR A 132 14.05 -19.36 -9.15
CA THR A 132 13.14 -18.81 -8.15
C THR A 132 13.05 -17.30 -8.27
N TYR A 133 11.87 -16.74 -8.04
CA TYR A 133 11.63 -15.30 -8.01
C TYR A 133 10.63 -14.95 -6.91
N ALA A 134 10.75 -13.74 -6.34
CA ALA A 134 9.82 -13.27 -5.32
C ALA A 134 8.45 -12.97 -5.95
N THR A 135 7.37 -13.34 -5.26
CA THR A 135 5.99 -13.10 -5.72
C THR A 135 5.41 -11.77 -5.26
N GLY A 136 6.02 -11.19 -4.24
CA GLY A 136 5.64 -9.92 -3.63
C GLY A 136 6.70 -9.53 -2.62
N TYR A 137 6.51 -8.36 -2.03
CA TYR A 137 7.39 -7.82 -1.01
C TYR A 137 6.57 -7.24 0.15
N THR A 138 7.14 -7.29 1.34
CA THR A 138 6.65 -6.59 2.51
C THR A 138 7.62 -5.47 2.83
N VAL A 139 7.08 -4.27 3.01
CA VAL A 139 7.82 -3.09 3.46
C VAL A 139 7.45 -2.83 4.90
N THR A 140 8.46 -2.71 5.77
CA THR A 140 8.29 -2.29 7.16
C THR A 140 9.03 -1.00 7.39
N ALA A 141 8.40 -0.02 8.02
CA ALA A 141 9.01 1.26 8.34
C ALA A 141 8.52 1.80 9.68
N ASP A 142 9.39 2.48 10.41
CA ASP A 142 9.06 3.10 11.68
C ASP A 142 8.72 4.58 11.48
N TYR A 143 7.70 5.02 12.21
CA TYR A 143 7.26 6.40 12.28
C TYR A 143 7.48 6.89 13.71
N THR A 144 8.23 7.97 13.88
CA THR A 144 8.56 8.52 15.20
C THR A 144 8.12 9.97 15.31
N GLY A 145 7.62 10.35 16.47
CA GLY A 145 7.15 11.71 16.71
C GLY A 145 6.71 11.93 18.16
N GLN A 146 6.39 13.18 18.47
CA GLN A 146 5.86 13.56 19.77
C GLN A 146 4.34 13.56 19.73
N VAL A 147 3.74 12.98 20.75
CA VAL A 147 2.30 13.01 21.00
C VAL A 147 2.06 13.75 22.31
N SER A 148 0.91 14.41 22.41
CA SER A 148 0.58 15.21 23.59
C SER A 148 -0.83 14.96 24.08
N LYS A 149 -1.04 15.16 25.37
CA LYS A 149 -2.33 15.07 26.04
C LYS A 149 -2.50 16.25 26.97
N THR A 150 -3.60 17.00 26.80
CA THR A 150 -3.94 18.10 27.69
C THR A 150 -4.65 17.57 28.93
N ASN A 151 -4.08 17.75 30.11
CA ASN A 151 -4.75 17.45 31.37
C ASN A 151 -5.67 18.61 31.76
N CYS A 152 -6.82 18.74 31.09
CA CYS A 152 -7.85 19.71 31.49
C CYS A 152 -8.59 19.19 32.73
N SER A 153 -8.07 19.43 33.94
CA SER A 153 -8.85 19.30 35.16
C SER A 153 -9.69 20.56 35.36
N VAL A 154 -10.95 20.54 34.92
CA VAL A 154 -12.07 21.42 35.34
C VAL A 154 -11.71 22.88 35.64
N LEU A 155 -12.05 23.82 34.75
CA LEU A 155 -12.08 25.25 35.10
C LEU A 155 -13.30 25.55 35.97
N THR A 156 -13.08 25.92 37.24
CA THR A 156 -14.14 26.43 38.12
C THR A 156 -14.13 27.96 38.09
N TYR A 157 -15.13 28.57 37.46
CA TYR A 157 -15.36 30.02 37.54
C TYR A 157 -16.32 30.34 38.70
N THR A 158 -15.85 31.08 39.70
CA THR A 158 -16.71 31.63 40.77
C THR A 158 -17.03 33.09 40.45
N ALA A 159 -18.28 33.39 40.12
CA ALA A 159 -18.77 34.77 40.01
C ALA A 159 -19.25 35.25 41.39
N ILE A 160 -18.69 36.37 41.87
CA ILE A 160 -19.19 37.05 43.07
C ILE A 160 -19.98 38.27 42.60
N PHE A 161 -21.28 38.28 42.90
CA PHE A 161 -22.14 39.42 42.66
C PHE A 161 -22.21 40.28 43.92
N GLY A 162 -21.72 41.52 43.84
CA GLY A 162 -21.97 42.53 44.86
C GLY A 162 -23.24 43.30 44.50
N SER A 163 -24.31 43.17 45.28
CA SER A 163 -25.47 44.05 45.17
C SER A 163 -25.18 45.37 45.90
N MET A 164 -25.42 46.50 45.22
CA MET A 164 -25.50 47.81 45.85
C MET A 164 -26.99 48.11 46.06
N GLU A 165 -27.38 48.56 47.25
CA GLU A 165 -28.77 48.93 47.54
C GLU A 165 -29.19 50.08 46.62
N VAL A 166 -30.34 49.90 45.95
CA VAL A 166 -30.95 50.92 45.11
C VAL A 166 -31.55 51.99 46.03
N PRO A 167 -31.11 53.27 45.95
CA PRO A 167 -31.69 54.33 46.76
C PRO A 167 -33.19 54.46 46.48
N GLU A 168 -33.98 54.56 47.55
CA GLU A 168 -35.44 54.64 47.48
C GLU A 168 -35.93 55.78 46.60
N ALA A 169 -36.91 55.47 45.76
CA ALA A 169 -37.52 56.40 44.82
C ALA A 169 -38.17 57.59 45.55
N GLN A 170 -37.72 58.82 45.24
CA GLN A 170 -38.49 60.01 45.53
C GLN A 170 -39.31 60.44 44.30
N THR A 171 -40.58 60.70 44.61
CA THR A 171 -41.74 61.08 43.81
C THR A 171 -41.52 62.13 42.71
N ASP A 172 -42.17 61.87 41.58
CA ASP A 172 -42.39 62.72 40.41
C ASP A 172 -43.20 64.01 40.73
N PRO A 173 -43.14 65.04 39.87
CA PRO A 173 -44.34 65.29 39.06
C PRO A 173 -44.06 65.60 37.57
N ALA A 174 -44.84 64.92 36.73
CA ALA A 174 -45.14 65.17 35.31
C ALA A 174 -45.82 66.56 35.04
N PRO A 175 -46.18 66.96 33.79
CA PRO A 175 -46.09 66.26 32.48
C PRO A 175 -45.50 67.17 31.35
N THR A 176 -45.40 66.76 30.07
CA THR A 176 -46.37 67.17 29.01
C THR A 176 -45.97 66.66 27.60
N ASN A 177 -46.92 65.95 26.96
CA ASN A 177 -47.31 65.81 25.53
C ASN A 177 -46.39 65.21 24.41
N THR A 178 -46.82 64.01 23.97
CA THR A 178 -46.92 63.39 22.61
C THR A 178 -47.17 64.40 21.45
N PRO A 179 -46.84 64.19 20.14
CA PRO A 179 -46.86 62.91 19.39
C PRO A 179 -45.74 62.62 18.34
N SER A 180 -45.63 61.32 18.03
CA SER A 180 -45.61 60.61 16.73
C SER A 180 -45.03 61.23 15.44
N SER A 181 -44.37 60.34 14.69
CA SER A 181 -44.20 60.30 13.22
C SER A 181 -43.27 61.39 12.63
N GLU A 182 -42.52 61.19 11.54
CA GLU A 182 -42.28 60.12 10.59
C GLU A 182 -41.10 60.59 9.73
N ASN A 183 -40.48 59.64 9.03
CA ASN A 183 -39.75 59.80 7.77
C ASN A 183 -38.47 60.66 7.76
N SER A 184 -37.27 60.09 7.61
CA SER A 184 -36.76 59.38 6.42
C SER A 184 -36.55 60.29 5.21
N ASN A 185 -35.29 60.42 4.75
CA ASN A 185 -34.81 59.76 3.52
C ASN A 185 -33.61 60.48 2.89
N GLY A 186 -32.73 59.66 2.32
CA GLY A 186 -31.79 60.01 1.26
C GLY A 186 -30.45 59.31 1.47
N ALA A 187 -30.11 58.18 0.84
CA ALA A 187 -30.62 57.51 -0.36
C ALA A 187 -30.28 56.00 -0.23
N THR A 188 -31.20 55.02 -0.41
CA THR A 188 -31.70 54.38 -1.67
C THR A 188 -30.59 53.99 -2.66
N ALA A 189 -30.48 52.77 -3.20
CA ALA A 189 -31.35 51.60 -3.34
C ALA A 189 -30.45 50.34 -3.54
N GLU A 190 -30.63 49.19 -2.88
CA GLU A 190 -31.64 48.12 -3.07
C GLU A 190 -31.28 47.14 -4.20
N ILE A 191 -31.11 45.83 -3.90
CA ILE A 191 -31.65 44.64 -4.62
C ILE A 191 -31.57 43.45 -3.63
N ASP A 192 -32.66 42.97 -3.00
CA ASP A 192 -33.72 42.03 -3.47
C ASP A 192 -33.40 40.52 -3.26
N ILE A 193 -34.09 39.95 -2.25
CA ILE A 193 -34.67 38.60 -2.05
C ILE A 193 -33.91 37.35 -2.58
N LYS A 194 -33.59 36.38 -1.69
CA LYS A 194 -34.17 35.00 -1.66
C LYS A 194 -33.51 34.04 -0.65
N GLN A 195 -34.38 33.53 0.22
CA GLN A 195 -34.43 32.22 0.91
C GLN A 195 -33.55 31.95 2.16
N PRO A 196 -34.16 31.38 3.23
CA PRO A 196 -33.44 30.86 4.39
C PRO A 196 -33.16 29.36 4.19
N LEU A 197 -31.99 28.88 4.64
CA LEU A 197 -31.85 27.47 4.98
C LEU A 197 -31.16 27.30 6.33
N LEU A 198 -31.94 26.71 7.23
CA LEU A 198 -31.56 26.14 8.51
C LEU A 198 -30.35 25.21 8.34
N ILE A 199 -29.26 25.47 9.05
CA ILE A 199 -28.24 24.44 9.30
C ILE A 199 -28.73 23.61 10.49
N GLY A 200 -29.73 22.77 10.21
CA GLY A 200 -30.15 21.67 11.05
C GLY A 200 -29.13 20.54 10.97
N GLY A 201 -28.85 19.93 12.12
CA GLY A 201 -27.73 19.01 12.31
C GLY A 201 -27.80 17.70 11.53
N ALA A 202 -26.63 17.06 11.46
CA ALA A 202 -26.49 15.63 11.30
C ALA A 202 -25.25 15.19 12.10
N VAL A 203 -25.52 14.57 13.25
CA VAL A 203 -24.59 13.67 13.91
C VAL A 203 -24.33 12.50 12.96
N LEU A 204 -23.08 12.30 12.53
CA LEU A 204 -22.65 11.04 11.95
C LEU A 204 -21.87 10.25 13.00
N LEU A 205 -22.59 9.34 13.65
CA LEU A 205 -22.02 8.20 14.36
C LEU A 205 -21.34 7.29 13.33
N LEU A 206 -19.99 7.27 13.30
CA LEU A 206 -19.26 6.23 12.59
C LEU A 206 -19.09 5.03 13.51
N THR A 207 -20.10 4.17 13.49
CA THR A 207 -20.06 2.82 14.04
C THR A 207 -19.09 1.94 13.25
N ALA A 208 -18.19 1.29 13.98
CA ALA A 208 -17.66 -0.06 13.81
C ALA A 208 -17.62 -0.72 12.40
N GLY A 209 -16.42 -1.19 12.04
CA GLY A 209 -16.23 -2.52 11.43
C GLY A 209 -16.22 -2.58 9.90
N GLY A 210 -15.09 -2.27 9.28
CA GLY A 210 -14.82 -2.60 7.88
C GLY A 210 -13.92 -3.83 7.75
N VAL A 211 -14.51 -5.04 7.69
CA VAL A 211 -13.84 -6.25 7.22
C VAL A 211 -13.73 -6.17 5.70
N PHE A 212 -12.51 -6.03 5.17
CA PHE A 212 -12.28 -6.08 3.72
C PHE A 212 -12.15 -7.54 3.26
N LEU A 213 -13.25 -8.10 2.76
CA LEU A 213 -13.27 -9.38 2.05
C LEU A 213 -12.89 -9.16 0.58
N PHE A 214 -11.65 -9.48 0.21
CA PHE A 214 -11.22 -9.52 -1.18
C PHE A 214 -11.72 -10.82 -1.85
N LYS A 215 -12.82 -10.73 -2.59
CA LYS A 215 -13.34 -11.83 -3.42
C LYS A 215 -12.68 -11.77 -4.80
N ARG A 216 -11.68 -12.63 -4.99
CA ARG A 216 -11.01 -12.87 -6.28
C ARG A 216 -12.00 -13.47 -7.28
N TYR A 217 -12.39 -12.70 -8.29
CA TYR A 217 -13.02 -13.24 -9.50
C TYR A 217 -11.95 -13.93 -10.35
N LYS A 218 -12.12 -15.23 -10.60
CA LYS A 218 -11.42 -15.96 -11.66
C LYS A 218 -12.47 -16.33 -12.71
N GLY A 219 -12.44 -15.60 -13.83
CA GLY A 219 -13.21 -15.94 -15.01
C GLY A 219 -12.48 -16.98 -15.86
N ARG A 220 -13.19 -18.08 -16.13
CA ARG A 220 -13.20 -18.92 -17.33
C ARG A 220 -11.88 -19.48 -17.87
N SER A 221 -11.75 -20.81 -17.74
CA SER A 221 -11.73 -21.69 -18.91
C SER A 221 -12.84 -22.73 -18.74
#